data_AF-A0A917YHF6-F1
#
_entry.id   AF-A0A917YHF6-F1
#
_cell.length_a   1.000
_cell.length_b   1.000
_cell.length_c   1.000
_cell.angle_alpha   90.00
_cell.angle_beta   90.00
_cell.angle_gamma   90.00
#
_symmetry.space_group_name_H-M   'P 1'
#
loop_
_entity.id
_entity.type
_entity.pdbx_description
1 polymer ?
#
loop_
_entity_poly.entity_id
_entity_poly.type
_entity_poly.pdbx_seq_one_letter_code
_entity_poly.pdbx_strand_id
1 'polypeptide(L)' 'MKRRSLPFLAVVAVLSLPSVAAAACAGHEEAKMSCAEGTSWNPDTRACETQSS' A
#
# COMPACT_ATOMS: atom_id res chain seq x y z
N MET A 1 2.59 41.68 25.71
CA MET A 1 3.13 41.21 24.41
C MET A 1 3.28 39.67 24.47
N LYS A 2 2.20 38.88 24.49
CA LYS A 2 1.50 38.18 23.38
C LYS A 2 2.38 37.79 22.18
N ARG A 3 2.36 36.47 21.87
CA ARG A 3 2.72 35.77 20.62
C ARG A 3 4.21 35.45 20.41
N ARG A 4 4.77 34.47 21.14
CA ARG A 4 6.05 33.81 20.78
C ARG A 4 5.98 32.29 20.64
N SER A 5 4.80 31.69 20.77
CA SER A 5 4.58 30.23 20.70
C SER A 5 4.10 29.73 19.33
N LEU A 6 3.86 30.62 18.38
CA LEU A 6 3.40 30.26 17.03
C LEU A 6 4.37 29.38 16.21
N PRO A 7 5.71 29.56 16.24
CA PRO A 7 6.58 28.76 15.38
C PRO A 7 6.74 27.32 15.88
N PHE A 8 6.63 27.09 17.19
CA PHE A 8 6.77 25.75 17.79
C PHE A 8 5.63 24.81 17.38
N LEU A 9 4.39 25.32 17.35
CA LEU A 9 3.24 24.52 16.96
C LEU A 9 3.26 24.12 15.48
N ALA A 10 3.77 25.00 14.62
CA ALA A 10 3.89 24.72 13.18
C ALA A 10 4.90 23.60 12.90
N VAL A 11 6.03 23.57 13.62
CA VAL A 11 7.06 22.53 13.46
C VAL A 11 6.54 21.15 13.87
N VAL A 12 5.77 21.06 14.95
CA VAL A 12 5.18 19.78 15.40
C VAL A 12 4.19 19.23 14.37
N ALA A 13 3.38 20.09 13.77
CA ALA A 13 2.43 19.68 12.74
C ALA A 13 3.13 19.13 11.48
N VAL A 14 4.28 19.69 11.09
CA VAL A 14 5.06 19.26 9.92
C VAL A 14 5.76 17.91 10.15
N LEU A 15 6.19 17.64 11.38
CA LEU A 15 6.89 16.40 11.72
C LEU A 15 5.95 15.18 11.81
N SER A 16 4.63 15.38 11.97
CA SER A 16 3.66 14.29 12.07
C SER A 16 3.04 13.81 10.75
N LEU A 17 3.33 14.47 9.61
CA LEU A 17 2.79 14.07 8.30
C LEU A 17 3.19 12.66 7.81
N PRO A 18 4.39 12.12 8.08
CA PRO A 18 4.77 10.80 7.56
C PRO A 18 3.88 9.68 8.11
N SER A 19 3.41 9.83 9.34
CA SER A 19 2.64 8.80 10.05
C SER A 19 1.24 8.60 9.49
N VAL A 20 0.62 9.63 8.89
CA VAL A 20 -0.72 9.51 8.29
C VAL A 20 -0.69 8.87 6.90
N ALA A 21 0.45 8.94 6.19
CA ALA A 21 0.60 8.31 4.87
C ALA A 21 0.68 6.78 4.96
N ALA A 22 1.33 6.24 6.00
CA ALA A 22 1.46 4.79 6.19
C ALA A 22 0.11 4.09 6.45
N ALA A 23 -0.82 4.75 7.16
CA ALA A 23 -2.16 4.23 7.42
C ALA A 23 -3.02 4.12 6.14
N ALA A 24 -2.76 4.96 5.13
CA ALA A 24 -3.46 4.90 3.84
C ALA A 24 -3.05 3.71 2.96
N CYS A 25 -1.91 3.07 3.27
CA CYS A 25 -1.42 1.89 2.55
C CYS A 25 -1.60 0.57 3.32
N ALA A 26 -2.14 0.62 4.55
CA ALA A 26 -2.35 -0.58 5.38
C ALA A 26 -3.42 -1.54 4.82
N GLY A 27 -4.11 -1.17 3.74
CA GLY A 27 -5.03 -2.01 2.97
C GLY A 27 -4.67 -2.04 1.48
N HIS A 28 -3.41 -2.33 1.14
CA HIS A 28 -3.08 -2.68 -0.24
C HIS A 28 -3.67 -4.05 -0.57
N GLU A 29 -4.82 -4.04 -1.24
CA GLU A 29 -5.35 -5.20 -1.94
C GLU A 29 -4.39 -5.50 -3.10
N GLU A 30 -3.58 -6.54 -2.96
CA GLU A 30 -2.79 -7.04 -4.07
C GLU A 30 -3.76 -7.43 -5.19
N ALA A 31 -3.58 -6.86 -6.38
CA ALA A 31 -4.44 -7.18 -7.52
C ALA A 31 -4.37 -8.69 -7.77
N LYS A 32 -5.45 -9.40 -7.40
CA LYS A 32 -5.53 -10.84 -7.59
C LYS A 32 -5.67 -11.12 -9.08
N MET A 33 -4.55 -11.44 -9.72
CA MET A 33 -4.51 -11.79 -11.14
C MET A 33 -5.18 -13.16 -11.30
N SER A 34 -6.33 -13.19 -11.96
CA SER A 34 -6.98 -14.44 -12.36
C SER A 34 -6.30 -14.99 -13.62
N CYS A 35 -6.07 -16.29 -13.66
CA CYS A 35 -5.67 -16.98 -14.89
C CYS A 35 -6.85 -17.05 -15.88
N ALA A 36 -6.54 -17.19 -17.17
CA ALA A 36 -7.56 -17.38 -18.20
C ALA A 36 -8.36 -18.68 -17.95
N GLU A 37 -9.60 -18.73 -18.45
CA GLU A 37 -10.45 -19.93 -18.41
C GLU A 37 -9.67 -21.18 -18.89
N GLY A 38 -9.75 -22.27 -18.14
CA GLY A 38 -9.04 -23.53 -18.44
C GLY A 38 -7.54 -23.55 -18.08
N THR A 39 -7.02 -22.47 -17.47
CA THR A 39 -5.62 -22.42 -16.99
C THR A 39 -5.57 -22.23 -15.47
N SER A 40 -4.49 -22.71 -14.83
CA SER A 40 -4.24 -22.55 -13.39
C SER A 40 -2.86 -21.95 -13.14
N TRP A 41 -2.73 -21.22 -12.03
CA TRP A 41 -1.43 -20.67 -11.61
C TRP A 41 -0.49 -21.79 -11.17
N ASN A 42 0.66 -21.88 -11.83
CA ASN A 42 1.77 -22.73 -11.41
C ASN A 42 2.80 -21.87 -10.62
N PRO A 43 2.99 -22.12 -9.31
CA PRO A 43 3.92 -21.34 -8.50
C PRO A 43 5.39 -21.62 -8.82
N ASP A 44 5.70 -22.78 -9.41
CA ASP A 44 7.08 -23.19 -9.73
C ASP A 44 7.59 -22.43 -10.97
N THR A 45 6.74 -22.29 -11.99
CA THR A 45 7.06 -21.57 -13.22
C THR A 45 6.63 -20.10 -13.18
N ARG A 46 5.83 -19.72 -12.18
CA ARG A 46 5.23 -18.38 -12.02
C ARG A 46 4.41 -17.97 -13.25
N ALA A 47 3.65 -18.91 -13.80
CA ALA A 47 2.85 -18.73 -15.00
C ALA A 47 1.46 -19.39 -14.87
N CYS A 48 0.50 -18.95 -15.68
CA CYS A 48 -0.75 -19.68 -15.86
C CYS A 48 -0.56 -20.77 -16.91
N GLU A 49 -0.82 -22.03 -16.55
CA GLU A 49 -0.63 -23.19 -17.41
C GLU A 49 -1.94 -23.93 -17.65
N THR A 50 -2.07 -24.54 -18.84
CA THR A 50 -3.24 -25.34 -19.21
C THR A 50 -3.31 -26.59 -18.34
N GLN A 51 -4.47 -26.82 -17.71
CA GLN A 51 -4.69 -28.07 -16.99
C GLN A 51 -4.95 -29.18 -18.02
N SER A 52 -3.99 -30.08 -18.18
CA SER A 52 -4.17 -31.30 -18.98
C SER A 52 -4.96 -32.29 -18.09
N SER A 53 -6.19 -32.64 -18.49
CA SER A 53 -6.96 -33.72 -17.84
C SER A 53 -6.45 -35.10 -18.20
#